data_AF-A0A2V9PMQ4-F1
#
_entry.id   AF-A0A2V9PMQ4-F1
#
_cell.length_a   1.000
_cell.length_b   1.000
_cell.length_c   1.000
_cell.angle_alpha   90.00
_cell.angle_beta   90.00
_cell.angle_gamma   90.00
#
_symmetry.space_group_name_H-M   'P 1'
#
loop_
_entity.id
_entity.type
_entity.pdbx_description
1 polymer ?
#
loop_
_entity_poly.entity_id
_entity_poly.type
_entity_poly.pdbx_seq_one_letter_code
_entity_poly.pdbx_strand_id
1 'polypeptide(L)'
;MNGILAVSLLFFTSSVSSAQISSSAPLESAQAALQRFCDMEVAGKGLSPEGWNEMAGVLLHSGPPNRRKLIVVKDFVVSKPIVKNDRAELYVEYIYLGQLNSSFARYLQVIPGLPRGPIKVRVEYSLVRTSRGDGRSFSPTWKIERSSEGPPERLHISVAAAISYLNQLRDQERNPVIKRNAKQSIATLNGLQTK
;
A
#
# COMPACT_ATOMS: atom_id res chain seq x y z
N MET A 1 88.62 4.19 -19.16
CA MET A 1 87.62 4.91 -19.98
C MET A 1 86.37 4.07 -19.99
N ASN A 2 85.28 4.67 -19.51
CA ASN A 2 84.01 4.04 -19.16
C ASN A 2 83.13 3.83 -20.39
N GLY A 3 82.35 2.74 -20.42
CA GLY A 3 81.28 2.55 -21.39
C GLY A 3 80.29 1.48 -20.90
N ILE A 4 79.24 1.91 -20.19
CA ILE A 4 78.07 1.09 -19.84
C ILE A 4 76.94 1.51 -20.77
N LEU A 5 76.45 0.56 -21.58
CA LEU A 5 75.28 0.71 -22.45
C LEU A 5 74.00 0.55 -21.62
N ALA A 6 73.17 1.59 -21.58
CA ALA A 6 71.87 1.60 -20.91
C ALA A 6 70.79 0.99 -21.81
N VAL A 7 70.10 -0.04 -21.30
CA VAL A 7 68.93 -0.67 -21.92
C VAL A 7 67.68 0.15 -21.54
N SER A 8 66.98 0.69 -22.55
CA SER A 8 65.71 1.39 -22.36
C SER A 8 64.56 0.39 -22.34
N LEU A 9 63.82 0.33 -21.23
CA LEU A 9 62.64 -0.51 -21.04
C LEU A 9 61.38 0.38 -21.15
N LEU A 10 60.63 0.24 -22.25
CA LEU A 10 59.34 0.91 -22.47
C LEU A 10 58.22 0.10 -21.79
N PHE A 11 57.63 0.65 -20.74
CA PHE A 11 56.43 0.10 -20.11
C PHE A 11 55.18 0.63 -20.83
N PHE A 12 54.45 -0.25 -21.52
CA PHE A 12 53.09 0.01 -21.99
C PHE A 12 52.11 -0.18 -20.82
N THR A 13 51.56 0.90 -20.29
CA THR A 13 50.46 0.85 -19.30
C THR A 13 49.12 0.81 -20.04
N SER A 14 48.55 -0.38 -20.20
CA SER A 14 47.19 -0.55 -20.71
C SER A 14 46.18 -0.18 -19.63
N SER A 15 45.55 0.99 -19.77
CA SER A 15 44.43 1.43 -18.94
C SER A 15 43.18 0.62 -19.28
N VAL A 16 42.84 -0.37 -18.43
CA VAL A 16 41.56 -1.09 -18.52
C VAL A 16 40.48 -0.17 -17.94
N SER A 17 39.73 0.51 -18.80
CA SER A 17 38.51 1.22 -18.39
C SER A 17 37.43 0.19 -18.10
N SER A 18 37.21 -0.13 -16.83
CA SER A 18 36.02 -0.85 -16.39
C SER A 18 34.79 0.01 -16.64
N ALA A 19 34.03 -0.30 -17.69
CA ALA A 19 32.68 0.20 -17.85
C ALA A 19 31.84 -0.33 -16.68
N GLN A 20 31.59 0.50 -15.66
CA GLN A 20 30.58 0.22 -14.65
C GLN A 20 29.22 0.28 -15.35
N ILE A 21 28.67 -0.88 -15.70
CA ILE A 21 27.26 -1.04 -16.03
C ILE A 21 26.50 -0.63 -14.76
N SER A 22 25.95 0.59 -14.76
CA SER A 22 24.97 0.99 -13.75
C SER A 22 23.76 0.09 -13.92
N SER A 23 23.72 -1.00 -13.15
CA SER A 23 22.54 -1.85 -13.00
C SER A 23 21.49 -1.02 -12.27
N SER A 24 20.68 -0.26 -13.01
CA SER A 24 19.47 0.34 -12.46
C SER A 24 18.59 -0.80 -11.94
N ALA A 25 18.15 -0.68 -10.68
CA ALA A 25 17.25 -1.67 -10.11
C ALA A 25 16.02 -1.86 -11.01
N PRO A 26 15.52 -3.10 -11.20
CA PRO A 26 14.34 -3.33 -12.02
C PRO A 26 13.18 -2.45 -11.53
N LEU A 27 12.56 -1.73 -12.46
CA LEU A 27 11.37 -0.93 -12.18
C LEU A 27 10.27 -1.84 -11.62
N GLU A 28 9.75 -1.47 -10.45
CA GLU A 28 8.59 -2.14 -9.86
C GLU A 28 7.42 -2.20 -10.87
N SER A 29 6.74 -3.35 -10.93
CA SER A 29 5.56 -3.50 -11.80
C SER A 29 4.34 -2.75 -11.23
N ALA A 30 3.37 -2.38 -12.08
CA ALA A 30 2.13 -1.76 -11.61
C ALA A 30 1.37 -2.66 -10.60
N GLN A 31 1.41 -3.97 -10.81
CA GLN A 31 0.82 -4.95 -9.91
C GLN A 31 1.52 -4.96 -8.54
N ALA A 32 2.84 -4.93 -8.52
CA ALA A 32 3.61 -4.90 -7.27
C ALA A 32 3.34 -3.59 -6.49
N ALA A 33 3.26 -2.46 -7.19
CA ALA A 33 2.94 -1.18 -6.56
C ALA A 33 1.54 -1.17 -5.92
N LEU A 34 0.52 -1.72 -6.61
CA LEU A 34 -0.84 -1.84 -6.07
C LEU A 34 -0.92 -2.88 -4.95
N GLN A 35 -0.23 -4.02 -5.09
CA GLN A 35 -0.14 -5.04 -4.05
C GLN A 35 0.42 -4.44 -2.75
N ARG A 36 1.53 -3.70 -2.83
CA ARG A 36 2.13 -3.03 -1.66
C ARG A 36 1.16 -2.05 -1.01
N PHE A 37 0.38 -1.30 -1.80
CA PHE A 37 -0.65 -0.41 -1.25
C PHE A 37 -1.70 -1.20 -0.46
N CYS A 38 -2.26 -2.25 -1.06
CA CYS A 38 -3.26 -3.09 -0.42
C CYS A 38 -2.70 -3.79 0.83
N ASP A 39 -1.45 -4.26 0.81
CA ASP A 39 -0.79 -4.87 1.97
C ASP A 39 -0.70 -3.88 3.15
N MET A 40 -0.28 -2.64 2.89
CA MET A 40 -0.27 -1.58 3.92
C MET A 40 -1.67 -1.24 4.42
N GLU A 41 -2.64 -1.19 3.51
CA GLU A 41 -4.03 -0.88 3.81
C GLU A 41 -4.65 -1.94 4.73
N VAL A 42 -4.55 -3.22 4.37
CA VAL A 42 -5.12 -4.32 5.17
C VAL A 42 -4.42 -4.49 6.52
N ALA A 43 -3.13 -4.13 6.60
CA ALA A 43 -2.38 -4.06 7.85
C ALA A 43 -2.82 -2.88 8.74
N GLY A 44 -3.69 -2.00 8.24
CA GLY A 44 -4.21 -0.85 8.99
C GLY A 44 -3.25 0.33 9.07
N LYS A 45 -2.24 0.41 8.19
CA LYS A 45 -1.27 1.52 8.21
C LYS A 45 -1.94 2.89 8.09
N GLY A 46 -2.99 3.01 7.30
CA GLY A 46 -3.74 4.26 7.12
C GLY A 46 -4.49 4.75 8.38
N LEU A 47 -4.56 3.93 9.44
CA LEU A 47 -5.23 4.27 10.70
C LEU A 47 -4.38 5.20 11.58
N SER A 48 -3.06 5.25 11.39
CA SER A 48 -2.17 6.21 12.06
C SER A 48 -1.72 7.34 11.11
N PRO A 49 -1.41 8.54 11.63
CA PRO A 49 -0.81 9.61 10.81
C PRO A 49 0.46 9.17 10.10
N GLU A 50 1.36 8.47 10.79
CA GLU A 50 2.65 8.04 10.25
C GLU A 50 2.49 7.01 9.14
N GLY A 51 1.62 6.02 9.36
CA GLY A 51 1.34 5.00 8.35
C GLY A 51 0.55 5.55 7.17
N TRP A 52 -0.29 6.58 7.38
CA TRP A 52 -0.91 7.29 6.26
C TRP A 52 0.13 8.03 5.41
N ASN A 53 1.11 8.70 6.02
CA ASN A 53 2.17 9.38 5.27
C ASN A 53 2.98 8.39 4.40
N GLU A 54 3.25 7.19 4.94
CA GLU A 54 3.87 6.09 4.20
C GLU A 54 3.00 5.68 2.99
N MET A 55 1.70 5.45 3.20
CA MET A 55 0.75 5.09 2.14
C MET A 55 0.55 6.22 1.11
N ALA A 56 0.50 7.48 1.54
CA ALA A 56 0.35 8.63 0.66
C ALA A 56 1.50 8.73 -0.34
N GLY A 57 2.67 8.18 0.00
CA GLY A 57 3.82 8.08 -0.88
C GLY A 57 3.57 7.26 -2.15
N VAL A 58 2.61 6.32 -2.16
CA VAL A 58 2.27 5.52 -3.36
C VAL A 58 1.09 6.07 -4.15
N LEU A 59 0.42 7.11 -3.64
CA LEU A 59 -0.70 7.78 -4.30
C LEU A 59 -0.21 8.93 -5.20
N LEU A 60 -0.88 9.15 -6.32
CA LEU A 60 -0.64 10.31 -7.18
C LEU A 60 -1.19 11.59 -6.52
N HIS A 61 -2.40 11.46 -5.96
CA HIS A 61 -3.08 12.50 -5.20
C HIS A 61 -3.46 11.92 -3.85
N SER A 62 -3.10 12.60 -2.77
CA SER A 62 -3.44 12.20 -1.40
C SER A 62 -4.15 13.33 -0.68
N GLY A 63 -5.35 13.04 -0.17
CA GLY A 63 -6.01 13.84 0.86
C GLY A 63 -5.86 13.20 2.24
N PRO A 64 -6.58 13.68 3.26
CA PRO A 64 -6.65 13.01 4.55
C PRO A 64 -7.41 11.67 4.45
N PRO A 65 -7.02 10.62 5.18
CA PRO A 65 -7.70 9.33 5.10
C PRO A 65 -9.10 9.42 5.70
N ASN A 66 -10.08 8.78 5.06
CA ASN A 66 -11.43 8.70 5.60
C ASN A 66 -11.50 7.60 6.67
N ARG A 67 -11.12 7.95 7.89
CA ARG A 67 -11.17 7.02 9.03
C ARG A 67 -12.56 6.84 9.63
N ARG A 68 -13.59 7.55 9.15
CA ARG A 68 -14.95 7.48 9.73
C ARG A 68 -15.65 6.16 9.40
N LYS A 69 -15.40 5.62 8.21
CA LYS A 69 -15.97 4.37 7.71
C LYS A 69 -14.84 3.52 7.16
N LEU A 70 -14.61 2.38 7.78
CA LEU A 70 -13.58 1.42 7.41
C LEU A 70 -14.28 0.16 6.90
N ILE A 71 -13.85 -0.38 5.77
CA ILE A 71 -14.37 -1.66 5.28
C ILE A 71 -13.51 -2.76 5.87
N VAL A 72 -14.14 -3.75 6.49
CA VAL A 72 -13.44 -4.92 7.04
C VAL A 72 -13.45 -6.01 5.99
N VAL A 73 -12.26 -6.46 5.60
CA VAL A 73 -12.06 -7.50 4.57
C VAL A 73 -11.46 -8.76 5.17
N LYS A 74 -11.81 -9.92 4.59
CA LYS A 74 -11.19 -11.22 4.92
C LYS A 74 -9.86 -11.39 4.19
N ASP A 75 -9.88 -11.12 2.88
CA ASP A 75 -8.76 -11.36 1.98
C ASP A 75 -8.92 -10.49 0.72
N PHE A 76 -7.86 -10.40 -0.08
CA PHE A 76 -7.87 -9.75 -1.38
C PHE A 76 -6.91 -10.39 -2.39
N VAL A 77 -7.18 -10.18 -3.68
CA VAL A 77 -6.27 -10.57 -4.77
C VAL A 77 -6.15 -9.44 -5.78
N VAL A 78 -4.93 -9.12 -6.18
CA VAL A 78 -4.65 -8.13 -7.24
C VAL A 78 -4.52 -8.85 -8.59
N SER A 79 -5.29 -8.39 -9.59
CA SER A 79 -5.27 -8.95 -10.94
C SER A 79 -3.95 -8.66 -11.66
N LYS A 80 -3.73 -9.35 -12.79
CA LYS A 80 -2.71 -8.92 -13.75
C LYS A 80 -3.07 -7.54 -14.33
N PRO A 81 -2.09 -6.67 -14.61
CA PRO A 81 -2.36 -5.36 -15.17
C PRO A 81 -2.60 -5.39 -16.66
N ILE A 82 -3.51 -4.52 -17.13
CA ILE A 82 -3.60 -4.11 -18.53
C ILE A 82 -2.79 -2.82 -18.66
N VAL A 83 -1.59 -2.93 -19.23
CA VAL A 83 -0.66 -1.80 -19.37
C VAL A 83 -0.77 -1.20 -20.78
N LYS A 84 -0.95 0.12 -20.84
CA LYS A 84 -0.92 0.91 -22.08
C LYS A 84 -0.04 2.14 -21.83
N ASN A 85 1.14 2.17 -22.46
CA ASN A 85 2.14 3.24 -22.29
C ASN A 85 2.52 3.45 -20.81
N ASP A 86 2.26 4.65 -20.29
CA ASP A 86 2.51 5.11 -18.92
C ASP A 86 1.32 4.86 -17.98
N ARG A 87 0.30 4.10 -18.43
CA ARG A 87 -0.91 3.79 -17.65
C ARG A 87 -1.10 2.30 -17.47
N ALA A 88 -1.67 1.92 -16.33
CA ALA A 88 -2.07 0.56 -16.04
C ALA A 88 -3.43 0.51 -15.37
N GLU A 89 -4.28 -0.40 -15.81
CA GLU A 89 -5.57 -0.72 -15.20
C GLU A 89 -5.49 -2.10 -14.54
N LEU A 90 -5.93 -2.18 -13.28
CA LEU A 90 -5.95 -3.40 -12.48
C LEU A 90 -7.27 -3.49 -11.72
N TYR A 91 -7.62 -4.69 -11.28
CA TYR A 91 -8.69 -4.91 -10.33
C TYR A 91 -8.14 -5.52 -9.04
N VAL A 92 -8.73 -5.13 -7.91
CA VAL A 92 -8.58 -5.83 -6.65
C VAL A 92 -9.90 -6.52 -6.32
N GLU A 93 -9.84 -7.83 -6.12
CA GLU A 93 -10.99 -8.59 -5.65
C GLU A 93 -10.89 -8.76 -4.13
N TYR A 94 -11.75 -8.07 -3.39
CA TYR A 94 -11.84 -8.16 -1.94
C TYR A 94 -12.97 -9.11 -1.52
N ILE A 95 -12.84 -9.70 -0.34
CA ILE A 95 -13.94 -10.35 0.37
C ILE A 95 -14.39 -9.44 1.52
N TYR A 96 -15.45 -8.67 1.32
CA TYR A 96 -16.02 -7.77 2.32
C TYR A 96 -16.76 -8.59 3.39
N LEU A 97 -16.49 -8.28 4.66
CA LEU A 97 -17.18 -8.88 5.80
C LEU A 97 -18.18 -7.93 6.44
N GLY A 98 -17.92 -6.62 6.35
CA GLY A 98 -18.76 -5.59 6.96
C GLY A 98 -18.06 -4.25 6.99
N GLN A 99 -18.62 -3.32 7.75
CA GLN A 99 -18.08 -1.97 7.92
C GLN A 99 -17.94 -1.62 9.40
N LEU A 100 -16.89 -0.86 9.72
CA LEU A 100 -16.67 -0.26 11.03
C LEU A 100 -16.92 1.24 10.94
N ASN A 101 -17.86 1.72 11.75
CA ASN A 101 -18.03 3.16 12.00
C ASN A 101 -17.18 3.54 13.21
N SER A 102 -16.09 4.27 12.98
CA SER A 102 -15.13 4.63 14.04
C SER A 102 -15.69 5.66 15.01
N SER A 103 -16.57 6.57 14.55
CA SER A 103 -17.18 7.61 15.40
C SER A 103 -18.01 7.02 16.55
N PHE A 104 -18.52 5.80 16.38
CA PHE A 104 -19.30 5.10 17.40
C PHE A 104 -18.68 3.77 17.84
N ALA A 105 -17.45 3.48 17.39
CA ALA A 105 -16.76 2.20 17.56
C ALA A 105 -17.67 0.98 17.29
N ARG A 106 -18.47 1.04 16.23
CA ARG A 106 -19.51 0.06 15.93
C ARG A 106 -19.23 -0.66 14.61
N TYR A 107 -19.01 -1.96 14.71
CA TYR A 107 -18.97 -2.86 13.56
C TYR A 107 -20.39 -3.30 13.17
N LEU A 108 -20.63 -3.34 11.86
CA LEU A 108 -21.86 -3.82 11.25
C LEU A 108 -21.49 -4.86 10.19
N GLN A 109 -22.04 -6.07 10.30
CA GLN A 109 -21.91 -7.13 9.30
C GLN A 109 -22.77 -6.89 8.03
N VAL A 110 -23.26 -5.66 7.88
CA VAL A 110 -24.07 -5.22 6.75
C VAL A 110 -23.45 -3.95 6.22
N ILE A 111 -23.18 -3.94 4.92
CA ILE A 111 -22.78 -2.75 4.17
C ILE A 111 -24.03 -2.30 3.40
N PRO A 112 -24.50 -1.04 3.56
CA PRO A 112 -25.67 -0.55 2.85
C PRO A 112 -25.55 -0.73 1.34
N GLY A 113 -26.61 -1.24 0.71
CA GLY A 113 -26.64 -1.52 -0.73
C GLY A 113 -26.03 -2.87 -1.14
N LEU A 114 -25.52 -3.65 -0.19
CA LEU A 114 -24.97 -4.98 -0.44
C LEU A 114 -25.76 -6.10 0.28
N PRO A 115 -25.72 -7.35 -0.23
CA PRO A 115 -26.29 -8.52 0.47
C PRO A 115 -25.74 -8.73 1.88
N ARG A 116 -26.37 -9.62 2.66
CA ARG A 116 -25.84 -10.01 3.97
C ARG A 116 -24.77 -11.09 3.83
N GLY A 117 -23.74 -11.03 4.67
CA GLY A 117 -22.66 -12.02 4.74
C GLY A 117 -21.42 -11.63 3.93
N PRO A 118 -20.42 -12.53 3.83
CA PRO A 118 -19.21 -12.29 3.05
C PRO A 118 -19.53 -12.09 1.57
N ILE A 119 -19.03 -11.00 0.97
CA ILE A 119 -19.30 -10.66 -0.43
C ILE A 119 -17.99 -10.42 -1.16
N LYS A 120 -17.86 -11.00 -2.34
CA LYS A 120 -16.78 -10.71 -3.27
C LYS A 120 -17.07 -9.41 -4.00
N VAL A 121 -16.20 -8.41 -3.84
CA VAL A 121 -16.29 -7.10 -4.47
C VAL A 121 -15.07 -6.88 -5.34
N ARG A 122 -15.27 -6.37 -6.55
CA ARG A 122 -14.19 -6.00 -7.47
C ARG A 122 -14.07 -4.49 -7.52
N VAL A 123 -12.89 -3.97 -7.22
CA VAL A 123 -12.57 -2.54 -7.29
C VAL A 123 -11.54 -2.32 -8.39
N GLU A 124 -11.82 -1.40 -9.31
CA GLU A 124 -10.88 -1.02 -10.37
C GLU A 124 -9.93 0.06 -9.88
N TYR A 125 -8.65 -0.04 -10.25
CA TYR A 125 -7.61 0.93 -9.98
C TYR A 125 -6.92 1.37 -11.28
N SER A 126 -6.72 2.68 -11.40
CA SER A 126 -5.89 3.29 -12.44
C SER A 126 -4.56 3.72 -11.83
N LEU A 127 -3.45 3.29 -12.44
CA LEU A 127 -2.11 3.69 -12.07
C LEU A 127 -1.44 4.45 -13.21
N VAL A 128 -0.64 5.44 -12.86
CA VAL A 128 0.18 6.23 -13.79
C VAL A 128 1.65 6.07 -13.46
N ARG A 129 2.50 5.98 -14.47
CA ARG A 129 3.95 5.97 -14.32
C ARG A 129 4.44 7.41 -14.26
N THR A 130 5.06 7.78 -13.15
CA THR A 130 5.59 9.12 -12.93
C THR A 130 7.10 9.09 -12.88
N SER A 131 7.75 10.06 -13.50
CA SER A 131 9.20 10.27 -13.41
C SER A 131 9.48 11.38 -12.40
N ARG A 132 9.21 11.13 -11.12
CA ARG A 132 9.52 12.11 -10.07
C ARG A 132 10.92 11.84 -9.53
N GLY A 133 11.87 12.69 -9.90
CA GLY A 133 13.23 12.68 -9.37
C GLY A 133 13.46 13.81 -8.37
N ASP A 134 14.37 13.59 -7.44
CA ASP A 134 14.92 14.58 -6.49
C ASP A 134 15.94 15.54 -7.14
N GLY A 135 15.95 15.62 -8.48
CA GLY A 135 16.96 16.33 -9.26
C GLY A 135 18.25 15.55 -9.48
N ARG A 136 18.44 14.37 -8.85
CA ARG A 136 19.64 13.53 -9.00
C ARG A 136 19.35 12.14 -9.55
N SER A 137 18.12 11.63 -9.41
CA SER A 137 17.72 10.33 -9.98
C SER A 137 16.28 10.37 -10.51
N PHE A 138 16.12 10.12 -11.82
CA PHE A 138 14.81 9.93 -12.45
C PHE A 138 14.50 8.43 -12.50
N SER A 139 14.12 7.86 -11.36
CA SER A 139 13.59 6.50 -11.34
C SER A 139 12.08 6.57 -11.57
N PRO A 140 11.55 6.09 -12.70
CA PRO A 140 10.12 6.03 -12.89
C PRO A 140 9.49 5.23 -11.74
N THR A 141 8.29 5.61 -11.29
CA THR A 141 7.53 4.87 -10.28
C THR A 141 6.06 4.88 -10.62
N TRP A 142 5.36 3.77 -10.37
CA TRP A 142 3.92 3.71 -10.50
C TRP A 142 3.25 4.38 -9.29
N LYS A 143 2.25 5.22 -9.57
CA LYS A 143 1.40 5.88 -8.56
C LYS A 143 -0.05 5.55 -8.82
N ILE A 144 -0.82 5.35 -7.75
CA ILE A 144 -2.26 5.13 -7.84
C ILE A 144 -2.96 6.47 -8.06
N GLU A 145 -3.63 6.60 -9.21
CA GLU A 145 -4.35 7.80 -9.62
C GLU A 145 -5.77 7.83 -9.04
N ARG A 146 -6.51 6.72 -9.18
CA ARG A 146 -7.92 6.61 -8.75
C ARG A 146 -8.35 5.17 -8.50
N SER A 147 -9.44 5.01 -7.76
CA SER A 147 -10.20 3.77 -7.66
C SER A 147 -11.65 3.97 -8.15
N SER A 148 -12.34 2.90 -8.54
CA SER A 148 -13.77 2.95 -8.89
C SER A 148 -14.69 3.28 -7.70
N GLU A 149 -14.21 3.14 -6.46
CA GLU A 149 -14.96 3.48 -5.24
C GLU A 149 -14.80 4.95 -4.81
N GLY A 150 -14.04 5.74 -5.59
CA GLY A 150 -13.71 7.13 -5.31
C GLY A 150 -12.22 7.32 -4.97
N PRO A 151 -11.86 8.40 -4.24
CA PRO A 151 -10.50 8.56 -3.75
C PRO A 151 -10.07 7.33 -2.94
N PRO A 152 -8.80 6.90 -3.02
CA PRO A 152 -8.25 5.73 -2.30
C PRO A 152 -8.16 5.93 -0.77
N GLU A 153 -8.99 6.82 -0.22
CA GLU A 153 -9.06 7.19 1.20
C GLU A 153 -10.06 6.33 1.99
N ARG A 154 -10.90 5.53 1.30
CA ARG A 154 -11.71 4.49 1.95
C ARG A 154 -10.82 3.29 2.22
N LEU A 155 -10.55 3.04 3.49
CA LEU A 155 -9.61 2.00 3.89
C LEU A 155 -10.27 0.62 3.96
N HIS A 156 -9.68 -0.36 3.27
CA HIS A 156 -9.95 -1.79 3.41
C HIS A 156 -9.00 -2.44 4.41
N ILE A 157 -9.47 -2.67 5.64
CA ILE A 157 -8.64 -3.20 6.73
C ILE A 157 -8.95 -4.66 7.02
N SER A 158 -7.93 -5.43 7.43
CA SER A 158 -8.14 -6.79 7.92
C SER A 158 -8.93 -6.82 9.23
N VAL A 159 -9.48 -7.99 9.56
CA VAL A 159 -10.13 -8.24 10.86
C VAL A 159 -9.18 -7.93 12.03
N ALA A 160 -7.91 -8.33 11.92
CA ALA A 160 -6.90 -8.09 12.95
C ALA A 160 -6.63 -6.60 13.16
N ALA A 161 -6.45 -5.84 12.07
CA ALA A 161 -6.28 -4.39 12.13
C ALA A 161 -7.50 -3.69 12.74
N ALA A 162 -8.72 -4.13 12.39
CA ALA A 162 -9.95 -3.60 12.96
C ALA A 162 -10.05 -3.84 14.47
N ILE A 163 -9.71 -5.05 14.95
CA ILE A 163 -9.69 -5.38 16.39
C ILE A 163 -8.65 -4.51 17.12
N SER A 164 -7.44 -4.39 16.58
CA SER A 164 -6.37 -3.57 17.17
C SER A 164 -6.81 -2.11 17.32
N TYR A 165 -7.40 -1.55 16.27
CA TYR A 165 -7.93 -0.19 16.26
C TYR A 165 -9.08 0.00 17.27
N LEU A 166 -9.99 -0.96 17.37
CA LEU A 166 -11.08 -0.92 18.34
C LEU A 166 -10.59 -1.02 19.79
N ASN A 167 -9.53 -1.79 20.06
CA ASN A 167 -8.90 -1.82 21.39
C ASN A 167 -8.33 -0.45 21.74
N GLN A 168 -7.58 0.16 20.82
CA GLN A 168 -7.03 1.51 21.03
C GLN A 168 -8.14 2.53 21.30
N LEU A 169 -9.20 2.55 20.47
CA LEU A 169 -10.35 3.44 20.66
C LEU A 169 -11.01 3.22 22.03
N ARG A 170 -11.27 1.97 22.41
CA ARG A 170 -11.86 1.63 23.71
C ARG A 170 -11.03 2.15 24.88
N ASP A 171 -9.72 2.01 24.79
CA ASP A 171 -8.80 2.31 25.90
C ASP A 171 -8.59 3.82 26.07
N GLN A 172 -8.63 4.59 24.97
CA GLN A 172 -8.47 6.04 24.97
C GLN A 172 -9.76 6.82 25.26
N GLU A 173 -10.92 6.25 24.92
CA GLU A 173 -12.19 6.96 25.00
C GLU A 173 -12.66 7.14 26.46
N ARG A 174 -13.47 8.17 26.73
CA ARG A 174 -14.11 8.37 28.04
C ARG A 174 -15.58 7.98 28.02
N ASN A 175 -16.23 8.09 26.86
CA ASN A 175 -17.64 7.77 26.71
C ASN A 175 -17.91 6.26 26.94
N PRO A 176 -18.70 5.89 27.97
CA PRO A 176 -18.97 4.48 28.29
C PRO A 176 -19.75 3.75 27.18
N VAL A 177 -20.55 4.47 26.39
CA VAL A 177 -21.29 3.91 25.25
C VAL A 177 -20.32 3.46 24.16
N ILE A 178 -19.34 4.30 23.80
CA ILE A 178 -18.34 3.96 22.79
C ILE A 178 -17.49 2.77 23.28
N LYS A 179 -17.11 2.72 24.56
CA LYS A 179 -16.39 1.55 25.12
C LYS A 179 -17.20 0.26 25.00
N ARG A 180 -18.50 0.31 25.29
CA ARG A 180 -19.41 -0.84 25.17
C ARG A 180 -19.52 -1.28 23.71
N ASN A 181 -19.70 -0.35 22.79
CA ASN A 181 -19.78 -0.63 21.35
C ASN A 181 -18.47 -1.26 20.84
N ALA A 182 -17.32 -0.74 21.27
CA ALA A 182 -16.02 -1.29 20.90
C ALA A 182 -15.88 -2.73 21.38
N LYS A 183 -16.22 -3.02 22.65
CA LYS A 183 -16.20 -4.39 23.20
C LYS A 183 -17.09 -5.34 22.40
N GLN A 184 -18.31 -4.93 22.07
CA GLN A 184 -19.24 -5.76 21.28
C GLN A 184 -18.73 -5.99 19.85
N SER A 185 -18.14 -4.96 19.23
CA SER A 185 -17.55 -5.05 17.91
C SER A 185 -16.35 -5.99 17.89
N ILE A 186 -15.46 -5.91 18.89
CA ILE A 186 -14.32 -6.82 19.05
C ILE A 186 -14.80 -8.26 19.21
N ALA A 187 -15.79 -8.51 20.07
CA ALA A 187 -16.33 -9.86 20.27
C ALA A 187 -16.90 -10.44 18.96
N THR A 188 -17.59 -9.60 18.18
CA THR A 188 -18.13 -10.00 16.87
C THR A 188 -17.00 -10.34 15.90
N LEU A 189 -15.98 -9.48 15.79
CA LEU A 189 -14.84 -9.67 14.89
C LEU A 189 -13.98 -10.89 15.27
N ASN A 190 -13.78 -11.16 16.57
CA ASN A 190 -13.10 -12.36 17.04
C ASN A 190 -13.84 -13.63 16.58
N GLY A 191 -15.18 -13.62 16.60
CA GLY A 191 -16.00 -14.73 16.10
C GLY A 191 -15.91 -14.95 14.58
N LEU A 192 -15.31 -14.02 13.83
CA LEU A 192 -15.04 -14.19 12.40
C LEU A 192 -13.65 -14.80 12.13
N GLN A 193 -12.72 -14.75 13.08
CA GLN A 193 -11.38 -15.33 12.94
C GLN A 193 -11.36 -16.84 13.15
N THR A 194 -12.36 -17.37 13.87
CA THR A 194 -12.45 -18.80 14.23
C THR A 194 -13.24 -19.63 13.22
N LYS A 195 -13.66 -19.04 12.08
CA LYS A 195 -14.46 -19.68 11.02
C LYS A 195 -13.75 -19.65 9.67
#